data_AF-A0A934TK21-F1
#
_entry.id   AF-A0A934TK21-F1
#
_cell.length_a   1.000
_cell.length_b   1.000
_cell.length_c   1.000
_cell.angle_alpha   90.00
_cell.angle_beta   90.00
_cell.angle_gamma   90.00
#
_symmetry.space_group_name_H-M   'P 1'
#
loop_
_entity.id
_entity.type
_entity.pdbx_description
1 polymer ?
#
loop_
_entity_poly.entity_id
_entity_poly.type
_entity_poly.pdbx_seq_one_letter_code
_entity_poly.pdbx_strand_id
1 'polypeptide(L)'
;MRRLAEERRRAGLAAAQMAAAQTARLGRLSDRLAALDRLRQSLGHGATLRRGFALVRADGRVVTAAEAAGAATALELEFHDGRVAVRPGAPRPRPAARPATRPGARGGDGGGDNDGGGDQGQLF
;
A
#
# COMPACT_ATOMS: atom_id res chain seq x y z
N MET A 1 32.67 -48.81 48.55
CA MET A 1 31.96 -48.89 47.26
C MET A 1 30.61 -48.14 47.22
N ARG A 2 29.69 -48.28 48.18
CA ARG A 2 28.35 -47.64 48.13
C ARG A 2 28.34 -46.09 48.07
N ARG A 3 29.22 -45.39 48.81
CA ARG A 3 29.28 -43.91 48.83
C ARG A 3 29.63 -43.29 47.48
N LEU A 4 30.54 -43.89 46.72
CA LEU A 4 30.92 -43.42 45.37
C LEU A 4 29.76 -43.53 44.37
N ALA A 5 28.89 -44.53 44.51
CA ALA A 5 27.72 -44.68 43.66
C ALA A 5 26.66 -43.59 43.95
N GLU A 6 26.46 -43.25 45.22
CA GLU A 6 25.57 -42.17 45.67
C GLU A 6 26.02 -40.80 45.13
N GLU A 7 27.31 -40.48 45.29
CA GLU A 7 27.91 -39.23 44.80
C GLU A 7 27.81 -39.12 43.28
N ARG A 8 28.09 -40.21 42.54
CA ARG A 8 27.92 -40.26 41.08
C ARG A 8 26.46 -40.03 40.66
N ARG A 9 25.51 -40.61 41.38
CA ARG A 9 24.08 -40.44 41.08
C ARG A 9 23.65 -38.99 41.33
N ARG A 10 24.09 -38.36 42.43
CA ARG A 10 23.83 -36.94 42.71
C ARG A 10 24.44 -36.03 41.64
N ALA A 11 25.70 -36.26 41.25
CA ALA A 11 26.36 -35.50 40.19
C ALA A 11 25.63 -35.64 38.84
N GLY A 12 25.19 -36.85 38.49
CA GLY A 12 24.42 -37.12 37.26
C GLY A 12 23.07 -36.39 37.25
N LEU A 13 22.36 -36.37 38.37
CA LEU A 13 21.09 -35.64 38.50
C LEU A 13 21.29 -34.13 38.39
N ALA A 14 22.33 -33.58 39.03
CA ALA A 14 22.65 -32.15 38.92
C ALA A 14 23.02 -31.77 37.48
N ALA A 15 23.82 -32.60 36.79
CA ALA A 15 24.17 -32.38 35.39
C ALA A 15 22.94 -32.41 34.47
N ALA A 16 22.04 -33.38 34.66
CA ALA A 16 20.80 -33.48 33.89
C ALA A 16 19.88 -32.26 34.10
N GLN A 17 19.75 -31.79 35.35
CA GLN A 17 18.97 -30.60 35.67
C GLN A 17 19.57 -29.33 35.04
N MET A 18 20.89 -29.17 35.09
CA MET A 18 21.57 -28.04 34.45
C MET A 18 21.38 -28.05 32.93
N ALA A 19 21.51 -29.22 32.30
CA ALA A 19 21.27 -29.37 30.87
C ALA A 19 19.83 -29.02 30.48
N ALA A 20 18.84 -29.53 31.23
CA ALA A 20 17.43 -29.20 31.01
C ALA A 20 17.16 -27.69 31.16
N ALA A 21 17.74 -27.05 32.18
CA ALA A 21 17.60 -25.61 32.40
C ALA A 21 18.22 -24.78 31.25
N GLN A 22 19.38 -25.20 30.73
CA GLN A 22 20.00 -24.57 29.55
C GLN A 22 19.13 -24.71 28.30
N THR A 23 18.65 -25.91 27.99
CA THR A 23 17.76 -26.14 26.84
C THR A 23 16.50 -25.29 26.94
N ALA A 24 15.87 -25.24 28.11
CA ALA A 24 14.69 -24.41 28.33
C ALA A 24 14.99 -22.91 28.17
N ARG A 25 16.18 -22.44 28.61
CA ARG A 25 16.61 -21.05 28.43
C ARG A 25 16.80 -20.70 26.96
N LEU A 26 17.46 -21.57 26.20
CA LEU A 26 17.68 -21.38 24.77
C LEU A 26 16.36 -21.39 24.00
N GLY A 27 15.44 -22.31 24.33
CA GLY A 27 14.09 -22.34 23.76
C GLY A 27 13.36 -21.01 23.95
N ARG A 28 13.32 -20.48 25.17
CA ARG A 28 12.69 -19.16 25.46
C ARG A 28 13.31 -18.00 24.69
N LEU A 29 14.63 -18.01 24.50
CA LEU A 29 15.31 -16.98 23.71
C LEU A 29 14.95 -17.07 22.23
N SER A 30 14.93 -18.28 21.66
CA SER A 30 14.49 -18.54 20.29
C SER A 30 13.04 -18.10 20.07
N ASP A 31 12.14 -18.42 20.98
CA ASP A 31 10.73 -18.02 20.89
C ASP A 31 10.57 -16.50 20.91
N ARG A 32 11.34 -15.82 21.78
CA ARG A 32 11.34 -14.35 21.85
C ARG A 32 11.87 -13.73 20.56
N LEU A 33 12.95 -14.27 19.99
CA LEU A 33 13.47 -13.82 18.70
C LEU A 33 12.44 -14.03 17.59
N ALA A 34 11.79 -15.19 17.53
CA ALA A 34 10.74 -15.48 16.54
C ALA A 34 9.51 -14.57 16.69
N ALA A 35 9.14 -14.21 17.93
CA ALA A 35 8.07 -13.23 18.17
C ALA A 35 8.45 -11.82 17.72
N LEU A 36 9.69 -11.40 18.02
CA LEU A 36 10.22 -10.11 17.55
C LEU A 36 10.34 -10.06 16.03
N ASP A 37 10.72 -11.16 15.38
CA ASP A 37 10.78 -11.25 13.93
C ASP A 37 9.38 -11.16 13.30
N ARG A 38 8.38 -11.85 13.87
CA ARG A 38 6.97 -11.70 13.44
C ARG A 38 6.46 -10.27 13.60
N LEU A 39 6.79 -9.59 14.69
CA LEU A 39 6.47 -8.18 14.90
C LEU A 39 7.22 -7.28 13.89
N ARG A 40 8.50 -7.55 13.63
CA ARG A 40 9.27 -6.88 12.60
C ARG A 40 8.67 -7.12 11.22
N GLN A 41 8.10 -8.29 10.93
CA GLN A 41 7.46 -8.57 9.64
C GLN A 41 6.09 -7.90 9.51
N SER A 42 5.32 -7.77 10.59
CA SER A 42 4.02 -7.07 10.57
C SER A 42 4.17 -5.55 10.50
N LEU A 43 5.20 -5.01 11.17
CA LEU A 43 5.57 -3.59 11.12
C LEU A 43 6.49 -3.27 9.94
N GLY A 44 7.16 -4.29 9.41
CA GLY A 44 8.08 -4.22 8.29
C GLY A 44 7.32 -4.33 7.00
N HIS A 45 7.07 -3.17 6.41
CA HIS A 45 6.69 -2.82 5.03
C HIS A 45 6.92 -3.88 3.92
N GLY A 46 7.83 -4.84 4.07
CA GLY A 46 8.13 -5.90 3.10
C GLY A 46 6.96 -6.79 2.68
N ALA A 47 5.95 -7.02 3.54
CA ALA A 47 4.74 -7.73 3.11
C ALA A 47 3.92 -6.91 2.09
N THR A 48 3.85 -5.59 2.30
CA THR A 48 3.21 -4.64 1.37
C THR A 48 4.04 -4.50 0.09
N LEU A 49 5.36 -4.44 0.20
CA LEU A 49 6.24 -4.37 -0.97
C LEU A 49 6.12 -5.62 -1.87
N ARG A 50 6.02 -6.83 -1.29
CA ARG A 50 5.78 -8.06 -2.04
C ARG A 50 4.43 -8.12 -2.74
N ARG A 51 3.46 -7.32 -2.28
CA ARG A 51 2.14 -7.18 -2.93
C ARG A 51 2.14 -6.19 -4.10
N GLY A 52 3.31 -5.64 -4.45
CA GLY A 52 3.49 -4.75 -5.61
C GLY A 52 3.47 -3.25 -5.28
N PHE A 53 3.60 -2.88 -4.01
CA PHE A 53 3.77 -1.48 -3.60
C PHE A 53 5.26 -1.11 -3.51
N ALA A 54 5.55 0.20 -3.51
CA ALA A 54 6.90 0.74 -3.33
C ALA A 54 6.92 1.75 -2.17
N LEU A 55 8.00 1.77 -1.40
CA LEU A 55 8.25 2.78 -0.37
C LEU A 55 9.07 3.91 -0.97
N VAL A 56 8.58 5.14 -0.87
CA VAL A 56 9.27 6.33 -1.40
C VAL A 56 10.15 6.95 -0.31
N ARG A 57 11.42 7.19 -0.63
CA ARG A 57 12.38 7.86 0.25
C ARG A 57 12.99 9.09 -0.41
N ALA A 58 13.28 10.10 0.39
CA ALA A 58 14.12 11.24 0.04
C ALA A 58 15.17 11.41 1.15
N ASP A 59 16.45 11.55 0.79
CA ASP A 59 17.55 11.74 1.74
C ASP A 59 17.54 10.73 2.91
N GLY A 60 17.27 9.46 2.60
CA GLY A 60 17.20 8.36 3.57
C GLY A 60 15.94 8.28 4.42
N ARG A 61 15.02 9.27 4.35
CA ARG A 61 13.76 9.31 5.09
C ARG A 61 12.58 8.92 4.23
N VAL A 62 11.57 8.27 4.83
CA VAL A 62 10.32 7.93 4.13
C VAL A 62 9.50 9.19 3.89
N VAL A 63 9.04 9.35 2.66
CA VAL A 63 8.14 10.44 2.26
C VAL A 63 6.77 9.86 1.97
N THR A 64 5.74 10.42 2.60
CA THR A 64 4.36 9.93 2.49
C THR A 64 3.42 10.89 1.77
N ALA A 65 3.89 12.10 1.42
CA ALA A 65 3.12 13.13 0.71
C ALA A 65 3.68 13.36 -0.70
N ALA A 66 2.79 13.46 -1.69
CA ALA A 66 3.16 13.66 -3.09
C ALA A 66 3.86 15.00 -3.35
N GLU A 67 3.47 16.06 -2.64
CA GLU A 67 4.10 17.38 -2.73
C GLU A 67 5.56 17.35 -2.25
N ALA A 68 5.80 16.76 -1.07
CA ALA A 68 7.14 16.59 -0.52
C ALA A 68 8.00 15.69 -1.42
N ALA A 69 7.42 14.65 -2.03
CA ALA A 69 8.11 13.81 -2.99
C ALA A 69 8.44 14.58 -4.28
N GLY A 70 7.53 15.43 -4.76
CA GLY A 70 7.72 16.27 -5.96
C GLY A 70 8.77 17.37 -5.79
N ALA A 71 8.94 17.88 -4.57
CA ALA A 71 9.94 18.89 -4.24
C ALA A 71 11.36 18.32 -4.05
N ALA A 72 11.49 17.01 -3.84
CA ALA A 72 12.78 16.35 -3.64
C ALA A 72 13.62 16.36 -4.94
N THR A 73 14.94 16.57 -4.80
CA THR A 73 15.85 16.56 -5.96
C THR A 73 16.10 15.14 -6.48
N ALA A 74 16.12 14.18 -5.56
CA ALA A 74 16.27 12.76 -5.84
C ALA A 74 15.38 11.97 -4.87
N LEU A 75 14.85 10.86 -5.37
CA LEU A 75 14.06 9.92 -4.60
C LEU A 75 14.64 8.51 -4.76
N GLU A 76 14.39 7.66 -3.78
CA GLU A 76 14.62 6.23 -3.88
C GLU A 76 13.29 5.49 -3.70
N LEU A 77 12.97 4.61 -4.63
CA LEU A 77 11.87 3.66 -4.52
C LEU A 77 12.41 2.34 -4.02
N GLU A 78 11.94 1.90 -2.86
CA GLU A 78 12.28 0.59 -2.30
C GLU A 78 11.15 -0.39 -2.62
N PHE A 79 11.49 -1.42 -3.39
CA PHE A 79 10.68 -2.58 -3.70
C PHE A 79 11.12 -3.77 -2.84
N HIS A 80 10.41 -4.88 -2.93
CA HIS A 80 10.74 -6.09 -2.17
C HIS A 80 12.07 -6.74 -2.61
N ASP A 81 12.51 -6.47 -3.84
CA ASP A 81 13.65 -7.07 -4.52
C ASP A 81 14.83 -6.10 -4.71
N GLY A 82 14.64 -4.81 -4.41
CA GLY A 82 15.70 -3.83 -4.58
C GLY A 82 15.29 -2.38 -4.38
N ARG A 83 16.25 -1.49 -4.61
CA ARG A 83 16.07 -0.03 -4.58
C ARG A 83 16.33 0.54 -5.97
N VAL A 84 15.53 1.52 -6.36
CA VAL A 84 15.66 2.23 -7.64
C VAL A 84 15.72 3.72 -7.36
N ALA A 85 16.78 4.38 -7.82
CA ALA A 85 16.88 5.84 -7.78
C ALA A 85 16.01 6.46 -8.87
N VAL A 86 15.18 7.43 -8.51
CA VAL A 86 14.30 8.16 -9.43
C VAL A 86 14.38 9.65 -9.17
N ARG A 87 14.03 10.45 -10.19
CA ARG A 87 13.92 11.92 -10.06
C ARG A 87 12.48 12.34 -10.36
N PRO A 88 11.86 13.19 -9.54
CA PRO A 88 10.55 13.74 -9.87
C PRO A 88 10.59 14.48 -11.20
N GLY A 89 9.70 14.09 -12.12
CA GLY A 89 9.54 14.80 -13.39
C GLY A 89 8.72 16.08 -13.21
N ALA A 90 8.85 17.01 -14.17
CA ALA A 90 8.01 18.19 -14.20
C ALA A 90 6.52 17.79 -14.35
N PRO A 91 5.59 18.47 -13.66
CA PRO A 91 4.17 18.17 -13.78
C PRO A 91 3.73 18.34 -15.25
N ARG A 92 3.25 17.26 -15.86
CA ARG A 92 2.70 17.32 -17.22
C ARG A 92 1.32 17.99 -17.14
N PRO A 93 1.03 19.01 -17.96
CA PRO A 93 -0.29 19.63 -17.99
C PRO A 93 -1.34 18.58 -18.32
N ARG A 94 -2.41 18.53 -17.51
CA ARG A 94 -3.56 17.69 -17.81
C ARG A 94 -4.19 18.17 -19.13
N PRO A 95 -4.52 17.26 -20.07
CA PRO A 95 -5.27 17.63 -21.25
C PRO A 95 -6.57 18.33 -20.80
N ALA A 96 -6.84 19.52 -21.34
CA ALA A 96 -8.09 20.20 -21.10
C ALA A 96 -9.25 19.25 -21.45
N ALA A 97 -10.17 19.05 -20.51
CA ALA A 97 -11.37 18.27 -20.76
C ALA A 97 -12.10 18.93 -21.94
N ARG A 98 -12.37 18.16 -23.00
CA ARG A 98 -13.16 18.64 -24.13
C ARG A 98 -14.53 19.05 -23.58
N PRO A 99 -15.03 20.27 -23.89
CA PRO A 99 -16.34 20.67 -23.40
C PRO A 99 -17.38 19.70 -23.94
N ALA A 100 -18.09 19.03 -23.04
CA ALA A 100 -19.26 18.25 -23.39
C ALA A 100 -20.31 19.23 -23.91
N THR A 101 -20.64 19.13 -25.21
CA THR A 101 -21.81 19.80 -25.79
C THR A 101 -23.04 19.35 -25.03
N ARG A 102 -23.68 20.29 -24.31
CA ARG A 102 -25.00 20.07 -23.70
C ARG A 102 -26.03 19.81 -24.82
N PRO A 103 -26.90 18.79 -24.72
CA PRO A 103 -28.05 18.68 -25.60
C PRO A 103 -29.00 19.85 -25.30
N GLY A 104 -29.43 20.56 -26.35
CA GLY A 104 -30.31 21.72 -26.24
C GLY A 104 -31.61 21.41 -25.49
N ALA A 105 -32.02 22.32 -24.63
CA ALA A 105 -33.27 22.25 -23.89
C ALA A 105 -34.16 23.45 -24.20
N ARG A 106 -35.41 23.14 -24.62
CA ARG A 106 -36.66 23.92 -24.51
C ARG A 106 -36.79 25.06 -25.54
N GLY A 107 -37.94 25.37 -26.13
CA GLY A 107 -39.37 25.03 -25.95
C GLY A 107 -40.12 26.06 -26.82
N GLY A 108 -41.19 25.72 -27.52
CA GLY A 108 -42.56 25.92 -27.04
C GLY A 108 -43.30 26.95 -27.90
N ASP A 109 -44.32 26.46 -28.61
CA ASP A 109 -45.62 27.05 -28.99
C ASP A 109 -45.80 28.56 -29.25
N GLY A 110 -46.40 28.85 -30.42
CA GLY A 110 -47.60 29.69 -30.50
C GLY A 110 -47.48 31.10 -31.08
N GLY A 111 -48.14 31.34 -32.23
CA GLY A 111 -48.70 32.65 -32.57
C GLY A 111 -48.43 33.13 -34.00
N GLY A 112 -49.49 33.21 -34.83
CA GLY A 112 -49.44 33.91 -36.11
C GLY A 112 -50.64 33.65 -37.03
N ASP A 113 -51.83 34.13 -36.66
CA ASP A 113 -52.94 34.34 -37.59
C ASP A 113 -52.58 35.51 -38.54
N ASN A 114 -52.75 35.36 -39.87
CA ASN A 114 -53.84 36.00 -40.63
C ASN A 114 -53.64 35.92 -42.16
N ASP A 115 -54.73 35.50 -42.82
CA ASP A 115 -55.27 35.81 -44.15
C ASP A 115 -54.38 36.16 -45.37
N GLY A 116 -54.63 35.40 -46.45
CA GLY A 116 -54.31 35.75 -47.83
C GLY A 116 -55.05 34.83 -48.79
N GLY A 117 -56.16 35.31 -49.36
CA GLY A 117 -57.13 34.54 -50.13
C GLY A 117 -56.70 34.08 -51.53
N GLY A 118 -57.52 33.19 -52.09
CA GLY A 118 -57.43 32.64 -53.44
C GLY A 118 -58.11 31.26 -53.48
N ASP A 119 -59.43 31.16 -53.58
CA ASP A 119 -60.20 31.20 -54.83
C ASP A 119 -60.53 29.78 -55.35
N GLN A 120 -61.82 29.63 -55.71
CA GLN A 120 -62.42 28.65 -56.62
C GLN A 120 -62.52 27.15 -56.28
N GLY A 121 -63.77 26.66 -56.29
CA GLY A 121 -64.10 25.24 -56.42
C GLY A 121 -65.55 24.87 -56.10
N GLN A 122 -66.52 25.57 -56.69
CA GLN A 122 -67.92 25.10 -56.75
C GLN A 122 -68.05 23.90 -57.71
N LEU A 123 -68.99 23.01 -57.38
CA LEU A 123 -69.60 21.95 -58.20
C LEU A 123 -68.64 20.88 -58.76
N PHE A 124 -68.66 19.67 -58.19
CA PHE A 124 -69.53 18.55 -58.61
C PHE A 124 -69.63 17.51 -57.48
#